data_AF-A0A9X2Q6A0-F1
#
_entry.id   AF-A0A9X2Q6A0-F1
#
_cell.length_a   1.000
_cell.length_b   1.000
_cell.length_c   1.000
_cell.angle_alpha   90.00
_cell.angle_beta   90.00
_cell.angle_gamma   90.00
#
_symmetry.space_group_name_H-M   'P 1'
#
loop_
_entity.id
_entity.type
_entity.pdbx_description
1 polymer ?
#
loop_
_entity_poly.entity_id
_entity_poly.type
_entity_poly.pdbx_seq_one_letter_code
_entity_poly.pdbx_strand_id
1 'polypeptide(L)'
;MDAQYTLVRIYLFVCRHYRGRLAATVQRQSNNDQPDFTDEEVLRIYLFGLAKKRETISEIHEQVEDHFSEWFPDLPSYQSYNRRLNRLNAVFSPLVEKALEEIDGEGFRKNMLRIVDSMPIMLAKGSRASQATVASERTQGVGYCSSKDTFYHGVKLHVVAERRSNQLPLLRRAGLTPGSENDLRALRRVLPEIESGVLCGDKAYCDSPLKERLAETQNLDLLTPVKKEKGQQTLSAADKLYSKAIGRILSANRVAFQLDRRKNGHPTGLEGALPPGTSCARVRSARCCNADSCSQPLIRIK
;
A
#
# COMPACT_ATOMS: atom_id res chain seq x y z
N MET A 1 -1.74 -24.54 -5.00
CA MET A 1 -1.77 -24.65 -3.52
C MET A 1 -3.22 -24.81 -3.13
N ASP A 2 -3.52 -25.86 -2.36
CA ASP A 2 -4.87 -26.14 -1.88
C ASP A 2 -5.42 -24.97 -1.06
N ALA A 3 -6.69 -24.61 -1.29
CA ALA A 3 -7.33 -23.47 -0.65
C ALA A 3 -7.45 -23.67 0.87
N GLN A 4 -7.76 -24.89 1.31
CA GLN A 4 -7.85 -25.21 2.74
C GLN A 4 -6.46 -25.09 3.38
N TYR A 5 -5.43 -25.67 2.77
CA TYR A 5 -4.06 -25.52 3.23
C TYR A 5 -3.60 -24.05 3.33
N THR A 6 -3.90 -23.21 2.34
CA THR A 6 -3.61 -21.76 2.41
C THR A 6 -4.33 -21.10 3.58
N LEU A 7 -5.61 -21.41 3.77
CA LEU A 7 -6.46 -20.83 4.81
C LEU A 7 -6.02 -21.27 6.22
N VAL A 8 -5.54 -22.50 6.40
CA VAL A 8 -4.91 -22.98 7.65
C VAL A 8 -3.57 -22.27 7.88
N ARG A 9 -2.70 -22.18 6.87
CA ARG A 9 -1.39 -21.52 7.02
C ARG A 9 -1.50 -20.05 7.42
N ILE A 10 -2.42 -19.32 6.79
CA ILE A 10 -2.70 -17.93 7.12
C ILE A 10 -3.16 -17.83 8.58
N TYR A 11 -4.09 -18.70 9.00
CA TYR A 11 -4.58 -18.69 10.38
C TYR A 11 -3.46 -18.94 11.39
N LEU A 12 -2.62 -19.95 11.16
CA LEU A 12 -1.49 -20.25 12.05
C LEU A 12 -0.49 -19.09 12.12
N PHE A 13 -0.22 -18.43 10.99
CA PHE A 13 0.62 -17.23 10.96
C PHE A 13 -0.01 -16.09 11.78
N VAL A 14 -1.29 -15.81 11.58
CA VAL A 14 -2.01 -14.78 12.35
C VAL A 14 -2.01 -15.12 13.84
N CYS A 15 -2.41 -16.33 14.25
CA CYS A 15 -2.43 -16.71 15.67
C CYS A 15 -1.07 -16.64 16.35
N ARG A 16 0.02 -16.93 15.62
CA ARG A 16 1.38 -16.83 16.14
C ARG A 16 1.75 -15.38 16.47
N HIS A 17 1.40 -14.45 15.58
CA HIS A 17 1.85 -13.05 15.67
C HIS A 17 0.84 -12.13 16.34
N TYR A 18 -0.46 -12.41 16.27
CA TYR A 18 -1.55 -11.57 16.80
C TYR A 18 -1.63 -11.55 18.35
N ARG A 19 -0.61 -12.01 19.07
CA ARG A 19 -0.57 -12.01 20.54
C ARG A 19 0.19 -10.82 21.10
N GLY A 20 -0.04 -10.52 22.38
CA GLY A 20 0.71 -9.52 23.13
C GLY A 20 0.54 -8.11 22.56
N ARG A 21 1.64 -7.51 22.07
CA ARG A 21 1.66 -6.12 21.58
C ARG A 21 0.67 -5.87 20.45
N LEU A 22 0.51 -6.81 19.52
CA LEU A 22 -0.38 -6.68 18.38
C LEU A 22 -1.84 -6.62 18.80
N ALA A 23 -2.31 -7.57 19.61
CA ALA A 23 -3.66 -7.52 20.20
C ALA A 23 -3.90 -6.25 21.03
N ALA A 24 -2.89 -5.79 21.79
CA ALA A 24 -3.01 -4.58 22.59
C ALA A 24 -3.25 -3.30 21.76
N THR A 25 -2.76 -3.23 20.52
CA THR A 25 -3.00 -2.05 19.64
C THR A 25 -4.46 -1.84 19.26
N VAL A 26 -5.29 -2.88 19.37
CA VAL A 26 -6.70 -2.89 18.94
C VAL A 26 -7.63 -3.38 20.04
N GLN A 27 -7.18 -3.29 21.29
CA GLN A 27 -7.95 -3.75 22.45
C GLN A 27 -9.32 -3.06 22.50
N ARG A 28 -10.36 -3.89 22.65
CA ARG A 28 -11.73 -3.40 22.83
C ARG A 28 -11.91 -2.88 24.25
N GLN A 29 -12.58 -1.75 24.38
CA GLN A 29 -12.96 -1.15 25.68
C GLN A 29 -14.48 -1.26 25.93
N SER A 30 -15.17 -2.16 25.23
CA SER A 30 -16.62 -2.36 25.32
C SER A 30 -16.94 -3.67 26.02
N ASN A 31 -18.16 -3.80 26.55
CA ASN A 31 -18.66 -5.04 27.18
C ASN A 31 -18.60 -6.30 26.28
N ASN A 32 -18.49 -6.14 24.96
CA ASN A 32 -18.20 -7.22 24.02
C ASN A 32 -16.71 -7.18 23.62
N ASP A 33 -15.82 -7.32 24.60
CA ASP A 33 -14.37 -7.30 24.39
C ASP A 33 -13.83 -8.65 23.88
N GLN A 34 -14.60 -9.73 24.06
CA GLN A 34 -14.32 -11.08 23.59
C GLN A 34 -15.47 -11.60 22.69
N PRO A 35 -15.50 -11.23 21.40
CA PRO A 35 -16.51 -11.75 20.48
C PRO A 35 -16.26 -13.23 20.14
N ASP A 36 -17.33 -13.99 19.94
CA ASP A 36 -17.27 -15.41 19.54
C ASP A 36 -16.49 -15.61 18.24
N PHE A 37 -16.81 -14.81 17.22
CA PHE A 37 -16.00 -14.71 16.02
C PHE A 37 -14.75 -13.87 16.34
N THR A 38 -13.57 -14.42 16.26
CA THR A 38 -12.32 -13.82 16.73
C THR A 38 -11.73 -12.81 15.73
N ASP A 39 -10.76 -12.00 16.17
CA ASP A 39 -10.08 -11.08 15.26
C ASP A 39 -9.09 -11.80 14.34
N GLU A 40 -8.51 -12.89 14.82
CA GLU A 40 -7.72 -13.82 14.03
C GLU A 40 -8.52 -14.37 12.85
N GLU A 41 -9.80 -14.70 13.05
CA GLU A 41 -10.69 -15.13 11.96
C GLU A 41 -11.00 -14.00 10.98
N VAL A 42 -11.24 -12.77 11.47
CA VAL A 42 -11.41 -11.60 10.60
C VAL A 42 -10.20 -11.39 9.70
N LEU A 43 -8.99 -11.42 10.28
CA LEU A 43 -7.73 -11.26 9.57
C LEU A 43 -7.46 -12.42 8.62
N ARG A 44 -7.75 -13.67 9.03
CA ARG A 44 -7.62 -14.86 8.20
C ARG A 44 -8.41 -14.74 6.91
N ILE A 45 -9.70 -14.36 7.01
CA ILE A 45 -10.57 -14.18 5.85
C ILE A 45 -10.01 -13.12 4.91
N TYR A 46 -9.64 -11.95 5.44
CA TYR A 46 -9.14 -10.85 4.62
C TYR A 46 -7.86 -11.22 3.87
N LEU A 47 -6.87 -11.78 4.59
CA LEU A 47 -5.60 -12.20 4.01
C LEU A 47 -5.77 -13.34 3.00
N PHE A 48 -6.70 -14.27 3.26
CA PHE A 48 -7.03 -15.33 2.31
C PHE A 48 -7.63 -14.75 1.03
N GLY A 49 -8.55 -13.79 1.15
CA GLY A 49 -9.10 -13.04 0.03
C GLY A 49 -8.03 -12.37 -0.84
N LEU A 50 -7.07 -11.71 -0.21
CA LEU A 50 -5.91 -11.13 -0.90
C LEU A 50 -5.06 -12.21 -1.59
N ALA A 51 -4.80 -13.34 -0.93
CA ALA A 51 -4.08 -14.47 -1.53
C ALA A 51 -4.82 -15.08 -2.74
N LYS A 52 -6.15 -15.00 -2.75
CA LYS A 52 -7.02 -15.38 -3.87
C LYS A 52 -7.25 -14.25 -4.88
N LYS A 53 -6.59 -13.10 -4.73
CA LYS A 53 -6.66 -11.93 -5.61
C LYS A 53 -8.08 -11.38 -5.78
N ARG A 54 -8.86 -11.39 -4.70
CA ARG A 54 -10.15 -10.68 -4.63
C ARG A 54 -9.90 -9.19 -4.50
N GLU A 55 -10.71 -8.39 -5.18
CA GLU A 55 -10.50 -6.95 -5.29
C GLU A 55 -11.33 -6.18 -4.28
N THR A 56 -12.44 -6.76 -3.82
CA THR A 56 -13.34 -6.11 -2.86
C THR A 56 -13.55 -6.94 -1.59
N ILE A 57 -13.85 -6.26 -0.49
CA ILE A 57 -14.17 -6.92 0.78
C ILE A 57 -15.49 -7.72 0.65
N SER A 58 -16.43 -7.29 -0.19
CA SER A 58 -17.68 -8.02 -0.48
C SER A 58 -17.38 -9.37 -1.11
N GLU A 59 -16.56 -9.39 -2.19
CA GLU A 59 -16.17 -10.64 -2.85
C GLU A 59 -15.45 -11.61 -1.91
N ILE A 60 -14.65 -11.08 -0.97
CA ILE A 60 -13.97 -11.91 0.04
C ILE A 60 -14.98 -12.53 0.99
N HIS A 61 -15.94 -11.74 1.47
CA HIS A 61 -16.97 -12.18 2.41
C HIS A 61 -17.91 -13.21 1.76
N GLU A 62 -18.44 -12.90 0.57
CA GLU A 62 -19.28 -13.81 -0.24
C GLU A 62 -18.56 -15.13 -0.53
N GLN A 63 -17.26 -15.08 -0.90
CA GLN A 63 -16.50 -16.30 -1.15
C GLN A 63 -16.43 -17.22 0.07
N VAL A 64 -16.31 -16.66 1.27
CA VAL A 64 -16.22 -17.44 2.51
C VAL A 64 -17.60 -17.99 2.88
N GLU A 65 -18.65 -17.18 2.74
CA GLU A 65 -20.04 -17.60 2.97
C GLU A 65 -20.42 -18.78 2.05
N ASP A 66 -20.10 -18.70 0.76
CA ASP A 66 -20.49 -19.71 -0.23
C ASP A 66 -19.70 -21.02 -0.14
N HIS A 67 -18.39 -20.96 0.18
CA HIS A 67 -17.48 -22.10 0.01
C HIS A 67 -16.86 -22.61 1.32
N PHE A 68 -16.98 -21.86 2.41
CA PHE A 68 -16.32 -22.17 3.68
C PHE A 68 -17.24 -21.97 4.90
N SER A 69 -18.56 -21.96 4.72
CA SER A 69 -19.53 -21.80 5.81
C SER A 69 -19.34 -22.80 6.95
N GLU A 70 -19.01 -24.06 6.64
CA GLU A 70 -18.69 -25.09 7.64
C GLU A 70 -17.47 -24.73 8.52
N TRP A 71 -16.54 -23.93 7.99
CA TRP A 71 -15.31 -23.52 8.69
C TRP A 71 -15.49 -22.20 9.45
N PHE A 72 -16.57 -21.47 9.17
CA PHE A 72 -16.91 -20.18 9.78
C PHE A 72 -18.41 -20.15 10.14
N PRO A 73 -18.87 -21.02 11.06
CA PRO A 73 -20.29 -21.13 11.40
C PRO A 73 -20.87 -19.83 11.96
N ASP A 74 -20.05 -19.05 12.66
CA ASP A 74 -20.43 -17.77 13.28
C ASP A 74 -20.02 -16.55 12.42
N LEU A 75 -19.87 -16.72 11.11
CA LEU A 75 -19.51 -15.64 10.19
C LEU A 75 -20.50 -14.47 10.35
N PRO A 76 -20.05 -13.27 10.78
CA PRO A 76 -20.94 -12.14 10.93
C PRO A 76 -21.41 -11.62 9.57
N SER A 77 -22.53 -10.88 9.57
CA SER A 77 -23.00 -10.17 8.37
C SER A 77 -21.90 -9.29 7.77
N TYR A 78 -21.93 -9.10 6.45
CA TYR A 78 -20.93 -8.28 5.73
C TYR A 78 -20.66 -6.92 6.39
N GLN A 79 -21.72 -6.22 6.84
CA GLN A 79 -21.59 -4.93 7.51
C GLN A 79 -20.81 -5.02 8.82
N SER A 80 -21.12 -6.03 9.64
CA SER A 80 -20.44 -6.29 10.91
C SER A 80 -18.99 -6.73 10.68
N TYR A 81 -18.75 -7.61 9.70
CA TYR A 81 -17.41 -8.02 9.27
C TYR A 81 -16.56 -6.81 8.85
N ASN A 82 -17.08 -5.99 7.93
CA ASN A 82 -16.37 -4.81 7.42
C ASN A 82 -16.07 -3.78 8.52
N ARG A 83 -17.02 -3.54 9.43
CA ARG A 83 -16.78 -2.67 10.60
C ARG A 83 -15.65 -3.19 11.48
N ARG A 84 -15.59 -4.50 11.70
CA ARG A 84 -14.53 -5.13 12.50
C ARG A 84 -13.18 -5.06 11.81
N LEU A 85 -13.13 -5.39 10.52
CA LEU A 85 -11.90 -5.30 9.72
C LEU A 85 -11.31 -3.88 9.76
N ASN A 86 -12.14 -2.84 9.62
CA ASN A 86 -11.67 -1.45 9.69
C ASN A 86 -11.10 -1.06 11.06
N ARG A 87 -11.59 -1.65 12.16
CA ARG A 87 -11.02 -1.45 13.50
C ARG A 87 -9.64 -2.10 13.66
N LEU A 88 -9.37 -3.15 12.89
CA LEU A 88 -8.08 -3.86 12.90
C LEU A 88 -7.02 -3.19 12.02
N ASN A 89 -7.25 -1.97 11.52
CA ASN A 89 -6.33 -1.31 10.59
C ASN A 89 -4.88 -1.19 11.10
N ALA A 90 -4.71 -0.98 12.41
CA ALA A 90 -3.42 -0.79 13.06
C ALA A 90 -2.59 -2.08 13.12
N VAL A 91 -3.24 -3.25 12.97
CA VAL A 91 -2.60 -4.57 13.01
C VAL A 91 -1.79 -4.82 11.73
N PHE A 92 -2.22 -4.28 10.59
CA PHE A 92 -1.62 -4.62 9.29
C PHE A 92 -0.15 -4.23 9.18
N SER A 93 0.25 -3.04 9.64
CA SER A 93 1.66 -2.59 9.55
C SER A 93 2.61 -3.54 10.29
N PRO A 94 2.45 -3.79 11.60
CA PRO A 94 3.27 -4.75 12.33
C PRO A 94 3.13 -6.20 11.84
N LEU A 95 1.96 -6.61 11.33
CA LEU A 95 1.80 -7.94 10.75
C LEU A 95 2.59 -8.11 9.44
N VAL A 96 2.65 -7.07 8.60
CA VAL A 96 3.50 -7.05 7.40
C VAL A 96 4.97 -7.14 7.80
N GLU A 97 5.40 -6.41 8.83
CA GLU A 97 6.78 -6.51 9.34
C GLU A 97 7.12 -7.96 9.75
N LYS A 98 6.23 -8.64 10.48
CA LYS A 98 6.39 -10.07 10.82
C LYS A 98 6.41 -11.00 9.62
N ALA A 99 5.59 -10.72 8.61
CA ALA A 99 5.63 -11.49 7.37
C ALA A 99 6.98 -11.30 6.64
N LEU A 100 7.52 -10.08 6.62
CA LEU A 100 8.83 -9.81 6.01
C LEU A 100 9.97 -10.48 6.77
N GLU A 101 9.95 -10.47 8.10
CA GLU A 101 10.92 -11.18 8.95
C GLU A 101 10.93 -12.69 8.67
N GLU A 102 9.77 -13.34 8.52
CA GLU A 102 9.73 -14.79 8.22
C GLU A 102 10.21 -15.13 6.79
N ILE A 103 10.11 -14.19 5.84
CA ILE A 103 10.62 -14.38 4.47
C ILE A 103 12.14 -14.12 4.42
N ASP A 104 12.65 -13.21 5.25
CA ASP A 104 14.06 -12.86 5.35
C ASP A 104 14.84 -13.94 6.12
N GLY A 105 15.06 -15.10 5.48
CA GLY A 105 15.75 -16.25 6.08
C GLY A 105 17.26 -16.04 6.31
N GLU A 106 17.84 -14.99 5.74
CA GLU A 106 19.24 -14.61 5.95
C GLU A 106 19.34 -13.09 6.04
N GLY A 107 19.72 -12.58 7.21
CA GLY A 107 19.82 -11.14 7.49
C GLY A 107 20.75 -10.36 6.53
N PHE A 108 20.95 -9.07 6.81
CA PHE A 108 21.67 -8.17 5.91
C PHE A 108 23.04 -8.71 5.45
N ARG A 109 23.14 -9.08 4.16
CA ARG A 109 24.39 -9.50 3.52
C ARG A 109 25.25 -8.29 3.16
N LYS A 110 26.56 -8.35 3.40
CA LYS A 110 27.52 -7.23 3.20
C LYS A 110 27.56 -6.63 1.78
N ASN A 111 27.04 -7.31 0.76
CA ASN A 111 27.06 -6.87 -0.64
C ASN A 111 25.65 -6.75 -1.25
N MET A 112 24.66 -6.37 -0.43
CA MET A 112 23.27 -6.30 -0.88
C MET A 112 23.03 -5.11 -1.81
N LEU A 113 22.49 -5.39 -2.99
CA LEU A 113 21.95 -4.37 -3.89
C LEU A 113 20.48 -4.16 -3.57
N ARG A 114 20.15 -3.03 -2.94
CA ARG A 114 18.78 -2.60 -2.65
C ARG A 114 18.35 -1.52 -3.62
N ILE A 115 17.05 -1.44 -3.83
CA ILE A 115 16.41 -0.42 -4.65
C ILE A 115 15.37 0.27 -3.78
N VAL A 116 15.39 1.60 -3.78
CA VAL A 116 14.33 2.44 -3.24
C VAL A 116 13.47 2.98 -4.39
N ASP A 117 12.16 2.87 -4.25
CA ASP A 117 11.20 3.46 -5.16
C ASP A 117 9.97 3.95 -4.38
N SER A 118 9.23 4.88 -4.97
CA SER A 118 7.95 5.32 -4.43
C SER A 118 6.85 5.23 -5.49
N MET A 119 5.63 4.92 -5.06
CA MET A 119 4.49 4.90 -5.96
C MET A 119 3.26 5.60 -5.36
N PRO A 120 2.50 6.37 -6.16
CA PRO A 120 1.30 7.02 -5.67
C PRO A 120 0.15 6.02 -5.53
N ILE A 121 -0.53 6.05 -4.39
CA ILE A 121 -1.85 5.45 -4.14
C ILE A 121 -2.86 6.61 -4.19
N MET A 122 -3.53 6.73 -5.35
CA MET A 122 -4.42 7.84 -5.65
C MET A 122 -5.84 7.50 -5.19
N LEU A 123 -6.38 8.28 -4.26
CA LEU A 123 -7.78 8.18 -3.83
C LEU A 123 -8.70 9.08 -4.67
N ALA A 124 -8.20 10.25 -5.07
CA ALA A 124 -8.82 11.11 -6.07
C ALA A 124 -7.74 11.71 -7.00
N LYS A 125 -8.11 12.13 -8.20
CA LYS A 125 -7.18 12.64 -9.23
C LYS A 125 -7.77 13.82 -10.00
N GLY A 126 -6.90 14.61 -10.63
CA GLY A 126 -7.27 15.76 -11.45
C GLY A 126 -7.99 16.85 -10.65
N SER A 127 -9.06 17.42 -11.22
CA SER A 127 -9.84 18.49 -10.59
C SER A 127 -10.43 18.12 -9.23
N ARG A 128 -10.66 16.82 -8.97
CA ARG A 128 -11.21 16.33 -7.70
C ARG A 128 -10.15 16.18 -6.59
N ALA A 129 -8.87 16.28 -6.92
CA ALA A 129 -7.79 16.07 -5.96
C ALA A 129 -7.79 17.11 -4.83
N SER A 130 -8.10 18.37 -5.14
CA SER A 130 -8.11 19.45 -4.13
C SER A 130 -9.33 19.43 -3.22
N GLN A 131 -10.42 18.76 -3.61
CA GLN A 131 -11.70 18.73 -2.88
C GLN A 131 -11.91 17.44 -2.08
N ALA A 132 -11.05 16.44 -2.27
CA ALA A 132 -11.21 15.15 -1.61
C ALA A 132 -10.86 15.24 -0.12
N THR A 133 -11.73 14.68 0.73
CA THR A 133 -11.57 14.67 2.20
C THR A 133 -11.38 13.26 2.78
N VAL A 134 -11.39 12.24 1.92
CA VAL A 134 -11.19 10.83 2.31
C VAL A 134 -9.84 10.66 2.98
N ALA A 135 -9.83 10.03 4.16
CA ALA A 135 -8.63 9.74 4.96
C ALA A 135 -7.73 10.98 5.21
N SER A 136 -8.35 12.17 5.35
CA SER A 136 -7.66 13.46 5.49
C SER A 136 -6.59 13.49 6.60
N GLU A 137 -6.76 12.69 7.64
CA GLU A 137 -5.79 12.51 8.73
C GLU A 137 -4.47 11.85 8.27
N ARG A 138 -4.46 11.13 7.14
CA ARG A 138 -3.29 10.48 6.53
C ARG A 138 -2.87 11.08 5.18
N THR A 139 -3.75 11.82 4.51
CA THR A 139 -3.56 12.33 3.14
C THR A 139 -3.44 13.86 3.12
N GLN A 140 -2.42 14.40 3.79
CA GLN A 140 -2.21 15.84 3.83
C GLN A 140 -1.65 16.38 2.51
N GLY A 141 -2.32 17.37 1.94
CA GLY A 141 -1.90 18.06 0.72
C GLY A 141 -2.06 17.25 -0.56
N VAL A 142 -1.93 17.94 -1.69
CA VAL A 142 -2.08 17.35 -3.02
C VAL A 142 -0.71 16.92 -3.54
N GLY A 143 -0.61 15.66 -3.97
CA GLY A 143 0.56 15.13 -4.65
C GLY A 143 0.50 15.37 -6.16
N TYR A 144 1.65 15.34 -6.83
CA TYR A 144 1.74 15.36 -8.30
C TYR A 144 2.45 14.10 -8.79
N CYS A 145 1.86 13.43 -9.79
CA CYS A 145 2.42 12.23 -10.41
C CYS A 145 2.89 12.57 -11.83
N SER A 146 4.21 12.76 -11.98
CA SER A 146 4.83 13.13 -13.26
C SER A 146 4.58 12.11 -14.37
N SER A 147 4.61 10.81 -14.05
CA SER A 147 4.37 9.74 -15.04
C SER A 147 2.96 9.73 -15.63
N LYS A 148 1.98 10.34 -14.94
CA LYS A 148 0.58 10.42 -15.37
C LYS A 148 0.13 11.86 -15.60
N ASP A 149 1.06 12.82 -15.52
CA ASP A 149 0.82 14.25 -15.60
C ASP A 149 -0.45 14.70 -14.86
N THR A 150 -0.57 14.34 -13.58
CA THR A 150 -1.81 14.60 -12.83
C THR A 150 -1.58 14.85 -11.36
N PHE A 151 -2.35 15.78 -10.81
CA PHE A 151 -2.48 15.99 -9.38
C PHE A 151 -3.38 14.92 -8.76
N TYR A 152 -3.08 14.52 -7.54
CA TYR A 152 -3.83 13.49 -6.84
C TYR A 152 -3.92 13.75 -5.33
N HIS A 153 -5.06 13.35 -4.76
CA HIS A 153 -5.26 13.20 -3.34
C HIS A 153 -4.95 11.76 -2.95
N GLY A 154 -4.15 11.54 -1.92
CA GLY A 154 -3.80 10.20 -1.46
C GLY A 154 -2.46 10.13 -0.74
N VAL A 155 -1.84 8.96 -0.82
CA VAL A 155 -0.56 8.66 -0.16
C VAL A 155 0.49 8.19 -1.18
N LYS A 156 1.75 8.22 -0.79
CA LYS A 156 2.85 7.52 -1.47
C LYS A 156 3.22 6.30 -0.68
N LEU A 157 3.30 5.16 -1.36
CA LEU A 157 3.94 3.96 -0.86
C LEU A 157 5.42 4.00 -1.22
N HIS A 158 6.27 4.04 -0.20
CA HIS A 158 7.72 3.95 -0.31
C HIS A 158 8.14 2.53 -0.01
N VAL A 159 9.02 1.98 -0.85
CA VAL A 159 9.52 0.61 -0.67
C VAL A 159 11.04 0.59 -0.77
N VAL A 160 11.66 -0.22 0.07
CA VAL A 160 13.05 -0.66 -0.09
C VAL A 160 12.99 -2.14 -0.35
N ALA A 161 13.49 -2.56 -1.51
CA ALA A 161 13.52 -3.96 -1.90
C ALA A 161 14.94 -4.38 -2.25
N GLU A 162 15.35 -5.53 -1.75
CA GLU A 162 16.58 -6.19 -2.15
C GLU A 162 16.39 -6.85 -3.51
N ARG A 163 17.34 -6.59 -4.41
CA ARG A 163 17.41 -7.26 -5.70
C ARG A 163 17.94 -8.67 -5.52
N ARG A 164 17.22 -9.65 -6.08
CA ARG A 164 17.66 -11.05 -6.15
C ARG A 164 17.86 -11.46 -7.60
N SER A 165 18.95 -12.16 -7.89
CA SER A 165 19.21 -12.65 -9.24
C SER A 165 18.14 -13.66 -9.64
N ASN A 166 17.51 -13.48 -10.81
CA ASN A 166 16.48 -14.35 -11.38
C ASN A 166 15.26 -14.63 -10.45
N GLN A 167 15.01 -13.76 -9.47
CA GLN A 167 13.89 -13.87 -8.54
C GLN A 167 13.21 -12.52 -8.36
N LEU A 168 11.96 -12.54 -7.89
CA LEU A 168 11.29 -11.31 -7.49
C LEU A 168 12.10 -10.61 -6.39
N PRO A 169 12.21 -9.26 -6.44
CA PRO A 169 12.83 -8.49 -5.38
C PRO A 169 12.20 -8.82 -4.02
N LEU A 170 13.04 -8.96 -2.99
CA LEU A 170 12.56 -9.19 -1.64
C LEU A 170 12.24 -7.84 -1.01
N LEU A 171 10.97 -7.60 -0.66
CA LEU A 171 10.59 -6.41 0.07
C LEU A 171 11.28 -6.43 1.45
N ARG A 172 12.08 -5.41 1.74
CA ARG A 172 12.76 -5.26 3.03
C ARG A 172 12.03 -4.28 3.93
N ARG A 173 11.51 -3.20 3.36
CA ARG A 173 10.77 -2.14 4.08
C ARG A 173 9.67 -1.56 3.21
N ALA A 174 8.57 -1.18 3.84
CA ALA A 174 7.49 -0.42 3.22
C ALA A 174 7.00 0.66 4.18
N GLY A 175 6.58 1.80 3.64
CA GLY A 175 6.04 2.90 4.44
C GLY A 175 5.12 3.79 3.64
N LEU A 176 4.20 4.47 4.33
CA LEU A 176 3.26 5.41 3.73
C LEU A 176 3.58 6.83 4.16
N THR A 177 3.52 7.76 3.22
CA THR A 177 3.54 9.20 3.50
C THR A 177 2.40 9.89 2.76
N PRO A 178 2.02 11.12 3.15
CA PRO A 178 1.12 11.92 2.32
C PRO A 178 1.62 12.06 0.88
N GLY A 179 0.69 12.18 -0.07
CA GLY A 179 1.00 12.31 -1.51
C GLY A 179 1.90 13.51 -1.85
N SER A 180 1.85 14.54 -1.00
CA SER A 180 2.64 15.77 -1.09
C SER A 180 4.08 15.63 -0.55
N GLU A 181 4.39 14.57 0.18
CA GLU A 181 5.70 14.40 0.83
C GLU A 181 6.80 14.16 -0.22
N ASN A 182 7.97 14.75 0.03
CA ASN A 182 9.14 14.58 -0.81
C ASN A 182 9.80 13.20 -0.58
N ASP A 183 10.16 12.52 -1.66
CA ASP A 183 10.64 11.12 -1.60
C ASP A 183 11.97 10.99 -0.85
N LEU A 184 12.88 11.96 -1.02
CA LEU A 184 14.14 12.00 -0.27
C LEU A 184 13.91 12.23 1.23
N ARG A 185 12.95 13.08 1.60
CA ARG A 185 12.58 13.30 3.01
C ARG A 185 11.98 12.05 3.64
N ALA A 186 11.16 11.31 2.89
CA ALA A 186 10.63 10.02 3.33
C ALA A 186 11.76 9.00 3.55
N LEU A 187 12.68 8.87 2.58
CA LEU A 187 13.84 7.98 2.69
C LEU A 187 14.71 8.31 3.92
N ARG A 188 14.98 9.60 4.18
CA ARG A 188 15.79 10.03 5.33
C ARG A 188 15.29 9.51 6.68
N ARG A 189 13.99 9.23 6.84
CA ARG A 189 13.41 8.69 8.08
C ARG A 189 13.81 7.24 8.35
N VAL A 190 14.10 6.47 7.29
CA VAL A 190 14.41 5.03 7.40
C VAL A 190 15.90 4.71 7.16
N LEU A 191 16.67 5.67 6.64
CA LEU A 191 18.10 5.51 6.37
C LEU A 191 18.92 5.04 7.58
N PRO A 192 18.68 5.49 8.83
CA PRO A 192 19.45 5.01 9.98
C PRO A 192 19.42 3.49 10.16
N GLU A 193 18.41 2.81 9.62
CA GLU A 193 18.24 1.36 9.73
C GLU A 193 18.69 0.61 8.45
N ILE A 194 19.40 1.29 7.56
CA ILE A 194 19.88 0.76 6.27
C ILE A 194 21.40 0.96 6.24
N GLU A 195 22.14 -0.11 6.50
CA GLU A 195 23.61 -0.08 6.47
C GLU A 195 24.15 -0.98 5.36
N SER A 196 25.43 -0.80 5.02
CA SER A 196 26.29 -1.67 4.20
C SER A 196 25.77 -2.05 2.81
N GLY A 197 26.55 -1.79 1.77
CA GLY A 197 26.24 -2.22 0.39
C GLY A 197 25.67 -1.10 -0.45
N VAL A 198 24.75 -1.41 -1.38
CA VAL A 198 24.31 -0.43 -2.39
C VAL A 198 22.83 -0.14 -2.28
N LEU A 199 22.45 1.14 -2.33
CA LEU A 199 21.07 1.60 -2.44
C LEU A 199 20.89 2.37 -3.75
N CYS A 200 20.13 1.80 -4.68
CA CYS A 200 19.78 2.46 -5.94
C CYS A 200 18.44 3.18 -5.84
N GLY A 201 18.41 4.46 -6.19
CA GLY A 201 17.18 5.25 -6.28
C GLY A 201 17.07 5.96 -7.62
N ASP A 202 15.88 6.44 -7.95
CA ASP A 202 15.70 7.33 -9.09
C ASP A 202 16.27 8.75 -8.83
N LYS A 203 16.05 9.68 -9.76
CA LYS A 203 16.58 11.05 -9.65
C LYS A 203 15.99 11.85 -8.50
N ALA A 204 14.83 11.48 -7.95
CA ALA A 204 14.22 12.16 -6.82
C ALA A 204 15.02 11.97 -5.53
N TYR A 205 15.87 10.94 -5.46
CA TYR A 205 16.73 10.63 -4.32
C TYR A 205 18.16 11.20 -4.43
N CYS A 206 18.47 11.96 -5.49
CA CYS A 206 19.81 12.50 -5.73
C CYS A 206 20.16 13.62 -4.74
N ASP A 207 21.15 13.37 -3.88
CA ASP A 207 21.66 14.32 -2.88
C ASP A 207 23.14 14.00 -2.55
N SER A 208 24.07 14.84 -3.02
CA SER A 208 25.51 14.58 -2.89
C SER A 208 26.01 14.58 -1.43
N PRO A 209 25.66 15.57 -0.59
CA PRO A 209 26.07 15.55 0.83
C PRO A 209 25.53 14.33 1.59
N LEU A 210 24.31 13.88 1.27
CA LEU A 210 23.76 12.65 1.81
C LEU A 210 24.57 11.43 1.35
N LYS A 211 24.88 11.34 0.06
CA LYS A 211 25.63 10.21 -0.50
C LYS A 211 27.00 10.05 0.17
N GLU A 212 27.74 11.15 0.34
CA GLU A 212 29.05 11.16 1.01
C GLU A 212 28.92 10.68 2.47
N ARG A 213 27.97 11.26 3.22
CA ARG A 213 27.71 10.85 4.59
C ARG A 213 27.36 9.37 4.70
N LEU A 214 26.49 8.85 3.83
CA LEU A 214 26.09 7.44 3.85
C LEU A 214 27.27 6.48 3.59
N ALA A 215 28.17 6.86 2.67
CA ALA A 215 29.37 6.08 2.39
C ALA A 215 30.30 6.06 3.62
N GLU A 216 30.51 7.20 4.27
CA GLU A 216 31.40 7.34 5.44
C GLU A 216 30.84 6.70 6.71
N THR A 217 29.56 6.95 7.03
CA THR A 217 29.00 6.59 8.35
C THR A 217 28.30 5.24 8.36
N GLN A 218 27.81 4.77 7.22
CA GLN A 218 26.97 3.57 7.11
C GLN A 218 27.51 2.54 6.13
N ASN A 219 28.66 2.78 5.48
CA ASN A 219 29.21 1.96 4.41
C ASN A 219 28.15 1.69 3.30
N LEU A 220 27.33 2.70 3.01
CA LEU A 220 26.18 2.60 2.11
C LEU A 220 26.36 3.50 0.88
N ASP A 221 26.49 2.87 -0.29
CA ASP A 221 26.60 3.57 -1.56
C ASP A 221 25.22 3.93 -2.12
N LEU A 222 24.86 5.21 -2.05
CA LEU A 222 23.65 5.73 -2.71
C LEU A 222 23.94 6.02 -4.20
N LEU A 223 23.31 5.23 -5.08
CA LEU A 223 23.44 5.37 -6.53
C LEU A 223 22.15 5.91 -7.14
N THR A 224 22.23 7.07 -7.77
CA THR A 224 21.14 7.68 -8.53
C THR A 224 21.62 8.05 -9.94
N PRO A 225 20.73 8.13 -10.95
CA PRO A 225 21.11 8.65 -12.26
C PRO A 225 21.62 10.09 -12.16
N VAL A 226 22.54 10.47 -13.05
CA VAL A 226 23.14 11.81 -13.03
C VAL A 226 22.07 12.87 -13.33
N LYS A 227 21.99 13.88 -12.47
CA LYS A 227 21.16 15.07 -12.67
C LYS A 227 21.94 16.07 -13.51
N LYS A 228 21.30 16.65 -14.53
CA LYS A 228 21.91 17.71 -15.32
C LYS A 228 22.05 18.97 -14.48
N GLU A 229 23.17 19.67 -14.63
CA GLU A 229 23.35 20.99 -14.05
C GLU A 229 22.48 22.03 -14.78
N LYS A 230 22.24 23.16 -14.12
CA LYS A 230 21.45 24.25 -14.68
C LYS A 230 22.20 24.83 -15.89
N GLY A 231 21.57 24.77 -17.07
CA GLY A 231 22.17 25.23 -18.33
C GLY A 231 22.93 24.15 -19.12
N GLN A 232 23.12 22.95 -18.54
CA GLN A 232 23.77 21.84 -19.23
C GLN A 232 22.81 21.19 -20.25
N GLN A 233 23.12 21.31 -21.54
CA GLN A 233 22.27 20.71 -22.58
C GLN A 233 22.37 19.18 -22.61
N THR A 234 23.58 18.64 -22.53
CA THR A 234 23.82 17.19 -22.63
C THR A 234 24.75 16.67 -21.55
N LEU A 235 24.48 15.45 -21.11
CA LEU A 235 25.38 14.67 -20.27
C LEU A 235 26.49 14.04 -21.13
N SER A 236 27.64 13.78 -20.52
CA SER A 236 28.72 13.04 -21.18
C SER A 236 28.26 11.63 -21.60
N ALA A 237 28.98 11.01 -22.53
CA ALA A 237 28.68 9.63 -22.94
C ALA A 237 28.75 8.65 -21.75
N ALA A 238 29.73 8.85 -20.86
CA ALA A 238 29.88 8.06 -19.64
C ALA A 238 28.68 8.24 -18.69
N ASP A 239 28.26 9.47 -18.42
CA ASP A 239 27.12 9.77 -17.53
C ASP A 239 25.80 9.22 -18.08
N LYS A 240 25.63 9.27 -19.41
CA LYS A 240 24.48 8.66 -20.09
C LYS A 240 24.48 7.14 -19.90
N LEU A 241 25.62 6.50 -20.09
CA LEU A 241 25.77 5.05 -19.93
C LEU A 241 25.54 4.62 -18.48
N TYR A 242 26.12 5.33 -17.51
CA TYR A 242 25.89 5.12 -16.08
C TYR A 242 24.41 5.30 -15.72
N SER A 243 23.79 6.42 -16.13
CA SER A 243 22.37 6.68 -15.87
C SER A 243 21.46 5.62 -16.48
N LYS A 244 21.81 5.09 -17.66
CA LYS A 244 21.10 3.98 -18.31
C LYS A 244 21.27 2.66 -17.54
N ALA A 245 22.46 2.40 -17.01
CA ALA A 245 22.70 1.23 -16.17
C ALA A 245 21.86 1.27 -14.88
N ILE A 246 21.86 2.41 -14.17
CA ILE A 246 21.00 2.59 -12.98
C ILE A 246 19.52 2.47 -13.36
N GLY A 247 19.09 3.09 -14.46
CA GLY A 247 17.70 2.97 -14.94
C GLY A 247 17.27 1.52 -15.21
N ARG A 248 18.15 0.67 -15.74
CA ARG A 248 17.88 -0.76 -15.93
C ARG A 248 17.70 -1.48 -14.60
N ILE A 249 18.52 -1.17 -13.60
CA ILE A 249 18.40 -1.74 -12.24
C ILE A 249 17.02 -1.38 -11.65
N LEU A 250 16.62 -0.11 -11.74
CA LEU A 250 15.33 0.36 -11.21
C LEU A 250 14.13 -0.24 -11.95
N SER A 251 14.24 -0.45 -13.27
CA SER A 251 13.15 -0.99 -14.09
C SER A 251 12.73 -2.42 -13.71
N ALA A 252 13.66 -3.23 -13.20
CA ALA A 252 13.37 -4.59 -12.73
C ALA A 252 12.38 -4.60 -11.55
N ASN A 253 12.44 -3.60 -10.66
CA ASN A 253 11.49 -3.46 -9.55
C ASN A 253 10.12 -2.94 -10.01
N ARG A 254 10.09 -1.98 -10.94
CA ARG A 254 8.82 -1.42 -11.43
C ARG A 254 7.89 -2.49 -11.99
N VAL A 255 8.43 -3.52 -12.65
CA VAL A 255 7.63 -4.66 -13.14
C VAL A 255 7.08 -5.49 -11.98
N ALA A 256 7.89 -5.80 -10.96
CA ALA A 256 7.46 -6.58 -9.79
C ALA A 256 6.33 -5.89 -9.00
N PHE A 257 6.41 -4.57 -8.83
CA PHE A 257 5.41 -3.78 -8.09
C PHE A 257 4.17 -3.40 -8.93
N GLN A 258 4.30 -3.28 -10.26
CA GLN A 258 3.16 -3.01 -11.15
C GLN A 258 2.36 -4.26 -11.49
N LEU A 259 2.90 -5.47 -11.30
CA LEU A 259 2.18 -6.73 -11.53
C LEU A 259 0.91 -6.85 -10.65
N ASP A 260 0.82 -6.09 -9.56
CA ASP A 260 -0.37 -6.02 -8.70
C ASP A 260 -1.43 -5.00 -9.18
N ARG A 261 -1.09 -4.13 -10.15
CA ARG A 261 -2.00 -3.07 -10.66
C ARG A 261 -2.70 -3.37 -11.98
N ARG A 262 -2.38 -4.49 -12.65
CA ARG A 262 -3.02 -4.85 -13.93
C ARG A 262 -4.46 -5.37 -13.77
N LYS A 263 -5.30 -4.75 -12.94
CA LYS A 263 -6.76 -4.94 -12.97
C LYS A 263 -7.60 -3.72 -12.61
N ASN A 264 -7.03 -2.68 -11.99
CA ASN A 264 -7.77 -1.44 -11.68
C ASN A 264 -7.77 -0.42 -12.83
N GLY A 265 -7.99 -0.91 -14.05
CA GLY A 265 -8.43 -0.11 -15.18
C GLY A 265 -9.91 -0.37 -15.39
N HIS A 266 -10.78 0.37 -14.71
CA HIS A 266 -12.16 0.48 -15.18
C HIS A 266 -12.13 1.00 -16.62
N PRO A 267 -12.80 0.32 -17.58
CA PRO A 267 -12.89 0.81 -18.94
C PRO A 267 -13.80 2.04 -18.94
N THR A 268 -13.20 3.23 -18.98
CA THR A 268 -13.91 4.42 -19.43
C THR A 268 -14.14 4.31 -20.93
N GLY A 269 -15.41 4.11 -21.29
CA GLY A 269 -16.04 4.61 -22.52
C GLY A 269 -15.44 4.16 -23.84
N LEU A 270 -16.03 3.13 -24.44
CA LEU A 270 -16.29 3.16 -25.87
C LEU A 270 -17.76 3.54 -26.04
N GLU A 271 -17.98 4.78 -26.46
CA GLU A 271 -19.20 5.20 -27.13
C GLU A 271 -19.45 4.26 -28.31
N GLY A 272 -20.61 3.60 -28.30
CA GLY A 272 -21.15 2.84 -29.41
C GLY A 272 -22.66 2.98 -29.36
N ALA A 273 -23.21 3.66 -30.36
CA ALA A 273 -24.60 4.07 -30.46
C ALA A 273 -25.62 2.93 -30.21
N LEU A 274 -26.65 3.22 -29.41
CA LEU A 274 -27.90 2.46 -29.35
C LEU A 274 -28.95 3.14 -30.28
N PRO A 275 -29.63 2.40 -31.16
CA PRO A 275 -30.83 2.90 -31.84
C PRO A 275 -32.09 2.73 -30.95
N PRO A 276 -33.21 3.43 -31.27
CA PRO A 276 -34.30 3.67 -30.34
C PRO A 276 -35.42 2.61 -30.38
N GLY A 277 -36.20 2.52 -29.29
CA GLY A 277 -37.42 1.71 -29.11
C GLY A 277 -37.18 0.56 -28.14
N THR A 278 -37.90 0.34 -27.04
CA THR A 278 -39.35 0.42 -26.85
C THR A 278 -39.66 0.54 -25.36
N SER A 279 -40.82 1.11 -25.02
CA SER A 279 -41.28 1.43 -23.66
C SER A 279 -41.47 0.22 -22.73
N CYS A 280 -41.23 0.37 -21.43
CA CYS A 280 -42.20 -0.10 -20.43
C CYS A 280 -42.00 0.51 -19.02
N ALA A 281 -43.08 1.12 -18.54
CA ALA A 281 -43.61 1.23 -17.18
C ALA A 281 -42.74 1.72 -15.98
N ARG A 282 -43.20 2.86 -15.47
CA ARG A 282 -42.98 3.44 -14.14
C ARG A 282 -43.39 2.49 -13.01
N VAL A 283 -42.62 2.49 -11.92
CA VAL A 283 -43.18 2.49 -10.56
C VAL A 283 -42.48 3.58 -9.75
N ARG A 284 -43.27 4.59 -9.36
CA ARG A 284 -42.92 5.63 -8.38
C ARG A 284 -43.26 5.09 -6.99
N SER A 285 -42.39 5.31 -6.01
CA SER A 285 -42.84 5.69 -4.67
C SER A 285 -41.81 6.61 -4.02
N ALA A 286 -42.25 7.85 -3.82
CA ALA A 286 -41.56 8.87 -3.05
C ALA A 286 -41.71 8.60 -1.55
N ARG A 287 -40.71 9.01 -0.76
CA ARG A 287 -40.94 9.85 0.42
C ARG A 287 -39.63 10.48 0.91
N CYS A 288 -39.58 11.81 0.80
CA CYS A 288 -38.71 12.68 1.56
C CYS A 288 -39.10 12.65 3.04
N CYS A 289 -38.14 12.77 3.96
CA CYS A 289 -38.31 13.45 5.24
C CYS A 289 -36.95 13.94 5.78
N ASN A 290 -36.79 15.26 5.67
CA ASN A 290 -36.19 16.24 6.59
C ASN A 290 -34.78 16.05 7.19
N ALA A 291 -33.97 17.08 6.91
CA ALA A 291 -32.93 17.61 7.77
C ALA A 291 -33.52 18.22 9.06
N ASP A 292 -32.87 18.03 10.20
CA ASP A 292 -32.27 19.11 10.99
C ASP A 292 -31.80 18.64 12.38
N SER A 293 -30.74 19.31 12.86
CA SER A 293 -30.26 19.42 14.25
C SER A 293 -29.46 18.27 14.87
N CYS A 294 -28.14 18.45 14.99
CA CYS A 294 -27.54 18.78 16.30
C CYS A 294 -26.08 19.24 16.13
N SER A 295 -25.81 20.43 16.64
CA SER A 295 -24.54 21.15 16.55
C SER A 295 -23.78 21.04 17.88
N GLN A 296 -22.53 20.52 17.83
CA GLN A 296 -21.36 20.86 18.68
C GLN A 296 -21.37 20.55 20.20
N PRO A 297 -20.22 20.63 20.95
CA PRO A 297 -18.79 20.66 20.57
C PRO A 297 -17.83 19.76 21.40
N LEU A 298 -16.58 19.63 20.90
CA LEU A 298 -15.26 19.58 21.59
C LEU A 298 -15.03 18.71 22.86
N ILE A 299 -14.07 17.77 22.77
CA ILE A 299 -12.94 17.72 23.73
C ILE A 299 -11.62 17.49 22.95
N ARG A 300 -10.69 18.40 23.21
CA ARG A 300 -9.30 18.47 22.73
C ARG A 300 -8.43 17.92 23.86
N ILE A 301 -7.60 16.91 23.64
CA ILE A 301 -6.55 16.52 24.59
C ILE A 301 -5.21 16.52 23.87
N LYS A 302 -4.24 17.15 24.54
CA LYS A 302 -2.89 17.49 24.11
C LYS A 302 -2.04 16.28 23.76
#